data_AF-A0A814V2Y1-F1
#
_entry.id   AF-A0A814V2Y1-F1
#
_cell.length_a   1.000
_cell.length_b   1.000
_cell.length_c   1.000
_cell.angle_alpha   90.00
_cell.angle_beta   90.00
_cell.angle_gamma   90.00
#
_symmetry.space_group_name_H-M   'P 1'
#
loop_
_entity.id
_entity.type
_entity.pdbx_description
1 polymer ?
#
loop_
_entity_poly.entity_id
_entity_poly.type
_entity_poly.pdbx_seq_one_letter_code
_entity_poly.pdbx_strand_id
1 'polypeptide(L)'
;MIHLILLAFYIHSCQADLECSSRSYCIPRPTDVPCSANYDCECYSMAIGGQICANSQIPCSNLTSCNPDGVTCSESNTICVTNTRCQRPVCYPIVMADSQTQCPPPEPITTTETPLPPQCWNYTLNTDGTRHVNSSSGPKCDPNEFAYLAKWVRFSGAAGTLLATSMIPPNHCGAYYTGYYTGLMPTQRGDTVTGKVCYNWNTNTCYMSNMISVTNCKDFFVYALVASPNCSGRYCTI
;
A
#
# COMPACT_ATOMS: atom_id res chain seq x y z
N MET A 1 -14.47 -45.04 11.88
CA MET A 1 -14.06 -43.91 12.74
C MET A 1 -13.03 -43.11 11.96
N ILE A 2 -13.49 -42.18 11.13
CA ILE A 2 -12.63 -41.27 10.35
C ILE A 2 -13.08 -39.87 10.73
N HIS A 3 -12.27 -39.20 11.53
CA HIS A 3 -12.45 -37.79 11.86
C HIS A 3 -12.11 -36.97 10.61
N LEU A 4 -13.12 -36.41 9.96
CA LEU A 4 -12.93 -35.27 9.06
C LEU A 4 -12.73 -34.02 9.93
N ILE A 5 -11.50 -33.51 9.94
CA ILE A 5 -11.17 -32.20 10.51
C ILE A 5 -11.69 -31.15 9.51
N LEU A 6 -12.83 -30.53 9.83
CA LEU A 6 -13.26 -29.28 9.21
C LEU A 6 -12.35 -28.16 9.73
N LEU A 7 -11.36 -27.77 8.92
CA LEU A 7 -10.65 -26.51 9.10
C LEU A 7 -11.64 -25.39 8.76
N ALA A 8 -12.19 -24.74 9.78
CA ALA A 8 -12.92 -23.50 9.63
C ALA A 8 -11.93 -22.40 9.19
N PHE A 9 -11.96 -22.05 7.91
CA PHE A 9 -11.26 -20.88 7.39
C PHE A 9 -12.03 -19.63 7.83
N TYR A 10 -11.46 -18.88 8.77
CA TYR A 10 -11.95 -17.55 9.15
C TYR A 10 -11.75 -16.59 7.98
N ILE A 11 -12.83 -16.21 7.29
CA ILE A 11 -12.82 -15.19 6.23
C ILE A 11 -12.82 -13.82 6.93
N HIS A 12 -11.69 -13.11 6.92
CA HIS A 12 -11.62 -11.71 7.33
C HIS A 12 -12.06 -10.83 6.14
N SER A 13 -13.03 -9.96 6.34
CA SER A 13 -13.59 -9.05 5.33
C SER A 13 -12.88 -7.68 5.33
N CYS A 14 -12.71 -7.07 4.15
CA CYS A 14 -12.10 -5.75 4.01
C CYS A 14 -13.03 -4.67 4.63
N GLN A 15 -12.54 -3.85 5.56
CA GLN A 15 -13.33 -2.76 6.15
C GLN A 15 -13.49 -1.61 5.13
N ALA A 16 -14.67 -1.51 4.53
CA ALA A 16 -14.98 -0.58 3.44
C ALA A 16 -14.76 0.91 3.77
N ASP A 17 -14.77 1.32 5.04
CA ASP A 17 -14.79 2.73 5.44
C ASP A 17 -13.41 3.33 5.80
N LEU A 18 -12.35 2.53 5.92
CA LEU A 18 -11.01 3.00 6.32
C LEU A 18 -10.02 3.12 5.16
N GLU A 19 -10.28 2.46 4.02
CA GLU A 19 -9.24 2.26 2.99
C GLU A 19 -9.65 2.71 1.58
N CYS A 20 -10.93 2.99 1.31
CA CYS A 20 -11.39 3.47 0.00
C CYS A 20 -12.14 4.81 0.15
N SER A 21 -12.02 5.69 -0.86
CA SER A 21 -12.74 6.97 -0.87
C SER A 21 -14.26 6.78 -0.92
N SER A 22 -15.04 7.79 -0.54
CA SER A 22 -16.52 7.79 -0.60
C SER A 22 -17.16 7.45 -1.96
N ARG A 23 -16.36 7.26 -3.02
CA ARG A 23 -16.78 6.88 -4.38
C ARG A 23 -16.25 5.52 -4.85
N SER A 24 -15.77 4.68 -3.93
CA SER A 24 -15.15 3.38 -4.22
C SER A 24 -15.53 2.31 -3.20
N TYR A 25 -15.49 1.04 -3.57
CA TYR A 25 -15.78 -0.10 -2.69
C TYR A 25 -14.70 -1.17 -2.81
N CYS A 26 -14.54 -2.02 -1.79
CA CYS A 26 -13.42 -2.96 -1.67
C CYS A 26 -13.83 -4.40 -2.01
N ILE A 27 -13.07 -5.13 -2.83
CA ILE A 27 -13.29 -6.57 -3.13
C ILE A 27 -12.01 -7.39 -2.88
N PRO A 28 -12.09 -8.63 -2.34
CA PRO A 28 -10.99 -9.58 -2.28
C PRO A 28 -10.43 -9.96 -3.66
N ARG A 29 -9.12 -10.20 -3.78
CA ARG A 29 -8.50 -10.69 -5.03
C ARG A 29 -8.90 -12.15 -5.38
N PRO A 30 -8.83 -12.57 -6.66
CA PRO A 30 -9.26 -13.90 -7.12
C PRO A 30 -8.36 -15.08 -6.72
N THR A 31 -7.46 -14.91 -5.75
CA THR A 31 -6.68 -16.03 -5.19
C THR A 31 -7.44 -16.59 -3.99
N ASP A 32 -7.43 -17.92 -3.79
CA ASP A 32 -8.15 -18.67 -2.73
C ASP A 32 -7.73 -18.34 -1.28
N VAL A 33 -7.33 -17.10 -1.00
CA VAL A 33 -6.85 -16.60 0.28
C VAL A 33 -7.85 -15.57 0.80
N PRO A 34 -8.53 -15.81 1.93
CA PRO A 34 -9.32 -14.77 2.59
C PRO A 34 -8.41 -13.62 3.02
N CYS A 35 -8.90 -12.38 2.94
CA CYS A 35 -8.11 -11.16 3.14
C CYS A 35 -7.44 -11.15 4.52
N SER A 36 -6.16 -11.52 4.56
CA SER A 36 -5.39 -11.63 5.80
C SER A 36 -4.67 -10.33 6.14
N ALA A 37 -4.59 -9.41 5.17
CA ALA A 37 -3.98 -8.09 5.30
C ALA A 37 -4.42 -7.11 4.18
N ASN A 38 -4.14 -5.82 4.35
CA ASN A 38 -4.55 -4.70 3.49
C ASN A 38 -4.12 -4.78 2.00
N TYR A 39 -3.24 -5.73 1.63
CA TYR A 39 -2.80 -5.96 0.24
C TYR A 39 -3.61 -7.04 -0.50
N ASP A 40 -4.54 -7.71 0.20
CA ASP A 40 -5.40 -8.77 -0.35
C ASP A 40 -6.71 -8.23 -0.94
N CYS A 41 -6.93 -6.91 -0.88
CA CYS A 41 -8.14 -6.24 -1.37
C CYS A 41 -7.83 -5.16 -2.43
N GLU A 42 -8.75 -4.95 -3.37
CA GLU A 42 -8.68 -3.88 -4.38
C GLU A 42 -9.90 -2.95 -4.28
N CYS A 43 -9.68 -1.63 -4.42
CA CYS A 43 -10.77 -0.64 -4.49
C CYS A 43 -11.29 -0.52 -5.94
N TYR A 44 -12.60 -0.70 -6.12
CA TYR A 44 -13.32 -0.59 -7.39
C TYR A 44 -14.21 0.66 -7.41
N SER A 45 -14.25 1.36 -8.55
CA SER A 45 -15.10 2.54 -8.76
C SER A 45 -16.56 2.15 -9.00
N MET A 46 -17.52 2.96 -8.51
CA MET A 46 -18.97 2.70 -8.71
C MET A 46 -19.52 2.96 -10.13
N ALA A 47 -18.70 3.29 -11.14
CA ALA A 47 -18.95 3.04 -12.57
C ALA A 47 -17.79 3.54 -13.45
N ILE A 48 -17.37 2.68 -14.40
CA ILE A 48 -16.57 2.83 -15.65
C ILE A 48 -15.41 3.83 -15.66
N GLY A 49 -14.14 3.46 -15.93
CA GLY A 49 -13.54 2.29 -16.64
C GLY A 49 -13.35 0.97 -15.87
N GLY A 50 -14.46 0.31 -15.55
CA GLY A 50 -14.74 -0.75 -14.58
C GLY A 50 -16.27 -0.79 -14.39
N GLN A 51 -17.01 -1.49 -15.24
CA GLN A 51 -18.49 -1.44 -15.22
C GLN A 51 -19.07 -2.32 -14.11
N ILE A 52 -19.53 -1.69 -13.02
CA ILE A 52 -20.75 -2.09 -12.30
C ILE A 52 -21.51 -0.79 -12.04
N CYS A 53 -22.70 -0.66 -12.61
CA CYS A 53 -23.59 0.46 -12.33
C CYS A 53 -24.58 0.00 -11.25
N ALA A 54 -24.35 0.37 -10.00
CA ALA A 54 -25.38 0.26 -8.97
C ALA A 54 -26.39 1.38 -9.19
N ASN A 55 -27.66 1.05 -9.44
CA ASN A 55 -28.70 2.05 -9.68
C ASN A 55 -29.05 2.79 -8.38
N SER A 56 -28.36 3.90 -8.12
CA SER A 56 -28.55 4.75 -6.94
C SER A 56 -29.91 5.47 -6.88
N GLN A 57 -30.73 5.39 -7.94
CA GLN A 57 -32.07 5.98 -8.00
C GLN A 57 -33.14 5.07 -7.38
N ILE A 58 -32.80 3.83 -6.98
CA ILE A 58 -33.75 2.94 -6.32
C ILE A 58 -34.03 3.44 -4.89
N PRO A 59 -35.31 3.68 -4.52
CA PRO A 59 -35.66 4.12 -3.17
C PRO A 59 -35.34 3.05 -2.14
N CYS A 60 -34.96 3.47 -0.93
CA CYS A 60 -34.56 2.57 0.17
C CYS A 60 -35.61 1.51 0.55
N SER A 61 -36.88 1.73 0.23
CA SER A 61 -37.98 0.78 0.42
C SER A 61 -37.86 -0.47 -0.45
N ASN A 62 -37.18 -0.36 -1.59
CA ASN A 62 -37.05 -1.42 -2.59
C ASN A 62 -35.69 -2.11 -2.52
N LEU A 63 -34.90 -1.81 -1.49
CA LEU A 63 -33.56 -2.37 -1.29
C LEU A 63 -33.55 -3.25 -0.04
N THR A 64 -33.00 -4.44 -0.20
CA THR A 64 -32.81 -5.39 0.90
C THR A 64 -31.63 -4.95 1.77
N SER A 65 -31.66 -5.32 3.04
CA SER A 65 -30.51 -5.11 3.93
C SER A 65 -29.37 -6.00 3.47
N CYS A 66 -28.14 -5.54 3.65
CA CYS A 66 -27.01 -6.46 3.59
C CYS A 66 -27.15 -7.55 4.65
N ASN A 67 -26.46 -8.65 4.42
CA ASN A 67 -26.36 -9.74 5.37
C ASN A 67 -25.73 -9.26 6.69
N PRO A 68 -25.83 -10.03 7.79
CA PRO A 68 -25.27 -9.65 9.09
C PRO A 68 -23.76 -9.39 9.09
N ASP A 69 -23.05 -9.83 8.06
CA ASP A 69 -21.62 -9.56 7.84
C ASP A 69 -21.34 -8.12 7.35
N GLY A 70 -22.39 -7.37 6.96
CA GLY A 70 -22.30 -5.99 6.52
C GLY A 70 -21.62 -5.78 5.16
N VAL A 71 -21.32 -6.86 4.44
CA VAL A 71 -20.52 -6.82 3.20
C VAL A 71 -21.09 -7.67 2.08
N THR A 72 -21.94 -8.66 2.37
CA THR A 72 -22.59 -9.49 1.35
C THR A 72 -24.08 -9.25 1.27
N CYS A 73 -24.65 -9.71 0.16
CA CYS A 73 -26.08 -9.72 -0.09
C CYS A 73 -26.54 -11.16 -0.30
N SER A 74 -27.74 -11.48 0.18
CA SER A 74 -28.34 -12.80 -0.02
C SER A 74 -28.68 -13.06 -1.50
N GLU A 75 -28.90 -12.00 -2.28
CA GLU A 75 -29.24 -12.08 -3.71
C GLU A 75 -27.98 -12.07 -4.58
N SER A 76 -27.92 -12.98 -5.55
CA SER A 76 -26.88 -12.97 -6.57
C SER A 76 -26.99 -11.72 -7.46
N ASN A 77 -25.88 -11.27 -8.04
CA ASN A 77 -25.81 -10.04 -8.84
C ASN A 77 -26.27 -8.78 -8.09
N THR A 78 -26.04 -8.72 -6.77
CA THR A 78 -26.24 -7.52 -5.98
C THR A 78 -24.96 -7.17 -5.21
N ILE A 79 -24.83 -5.91 -4.83
CA ILE A 79 -23.69 -5.39 -4.09
C ILE A 79 -24.16 -4.66 -2.83
N CYS A 80 -23.51 -4.97 -1.70
CA CYS A 80 -23.77 -4.28 -0.44
C CYS A 80 -23.07 -2.90 -0.46
N VAL A 81 -23.83 -1.83 -0.23
CA VAL A 81 -23.31 -0.47 -0.15
C VAL A 81 -23.87 0.22 1.11
N THR A 82 -22.98 0.84 1.88
CA THR A 82 -23.38 1.69 3.00
C THR A 82 -24.05 2.96 2.49
N ASN A 83 -25.38 3.04 2.59
CA ASN A 83 -26.14 4.20 2.13
C ASN A 83 -26.61 5.05 3.33
N THR A 84 -26.01 6.24 3.48
CA THR A 84 -26.33 7.18 4.56
C THR A 84 -27.75 7.74 4.49
N ARG A 85 -28.41 7.76 3.33
CA ARG A 85 -29.84 8.15 3.19
C ARG A 85 -30.78 7.05 3.66
N CYS A 86 -30.39 5.79 3.48
CA CYS A 86 -31.15 4.65 3.98
C CYS A 86 -30.86 4.35 5.45
N GLN A 87 -29.87 5.04 6.04
CA GLN A 87 -29.40 4.87 7.42
C GLN A 87 -28.96 3.43 7.76
N ARG A 88 -28.69 2.60 6.73
CA ARG A 88 -28.27 1.21 6.84
C ARG A 88 -27.53 0.76 5.58
N PRO A 89 -26.69 -0.30 5.66
CA PRO A 89 -26.15 -0.99 4.49
C PRO A 89 -27.29 -1.65 3.70
N VAL A 90 -27.31 -1.43 2.39
CA VAL A 90 -28.35 -1.93 1.48
C VAL A 90 -27.77 -2.57 0.23
N CYS A 91 -28.48 -3.56 -0.31
CA CYS A 91 -28.09 -4.30 -1.50
C CYS A 91 -28.66 -3.67 -2.76
N TYR A 92 -27.77 -3.19 -3.65
CA TYR A 92 -28.15 -2.69 -4.97
C TYR A 92 -27.99 -3.76 -6.04
N PRO A 93 -28.92 -3.87 -7.01
CA PRO A 93 -28.75 -4.73 -8.16
C PRO A 93 -27.64 -4.23 -9.08
N ILE A 94 -26.83 -5.17 -9.56
CA ILE A 94 -25.79 -4.97 -10.57
C ILE A 94 -26.48 -5.02 -11.93
N VAL A 95 -26.58 -3.87 -12.62
CA VAL A 95 -27.08 -3.84 -14.00
C VAL A 95 -25.92 -3.75 -15.00
N MET A 96 -25.97 -4.61 -16.02
CA MET A 96 -25.13 -4.47 -17.21
C MET A 96 -25.83 -3.50 -18.16
N ALA A 97 -25.22 -2.35 -18.45
CA ALA A 97 -25.83 -1.33 -19.28
C ALA A 97 -25.85 -1.79 -20.75
N ASP A 98 -27.04 -1.97 -21.33
CA ASP A 98 -27.24 -1.97 -22.79
C ASP A 98 -28.13 -0.80 -23.25
N SER A 99 -28.13 -0.61 -24.57
CA SER A 99 -28.26 0.60 -25.38
C SER A 99 -29.39 1.63 -25.16
N GLN A 100 -30.21 1.59 -24.10
CA GLN A 100 -31.36 2.52 -23.97
C GLN A 100 -31.49 3.27 -22.63
N THR A 101 -30.50 3.20 -21.73
CA THR A 101 -30.38 4.10 -20.56
C THR A 101 -28.97 4.68 -20.53
N GLN A 102 -28.75 5.73 -21.32
CA GLN A 102 -27.41 6.27 -21.53
C GLN A 102 -26.91 7.00 -20.28
N CYS A 103 -25.91 6.40 -19.64
CA CYS A 103 -24.91 7.16 -18.89
C CYS A 103 -24.31 8.20 -19.85
N PRO A 104 -24.09 9.47 -19.41
CA PRO A 104 -23.47 10.46 -20.27
C PRO A 104 -22.12 9.92 -20.77
N PRO A 105 -21.76 10.16 -22.05
CA PRO A 105 -20.42 9.85 -22.52
C PRO A 105 -19.43 10.50 -21.56
N PRO A 106 -18.33 9.81 -21.18
CA PRO A 106 -17.32 10.42 -20.36
C PRO A 106 -16.92 11.73 -21.03
N GLU A 107 -17.06 12.86 -20.32
CA GLU A 107 -16.15 13.96 -20.61
C GLU A 107 -14.76 13.33 -20.58
N PRO A 108 -13.90 13.56 -21.58
CA PRO A 108 -12.56 13.04 -21.55
C PRO A 108 -11.96 13.51 -20.23
N ILE A 109 -11.81 12.58 -19.27
CA ILE A 109 -11.11 12.87 -18.04
C ILE A 109 -9.73 13.17 -18.57
N THR A 110 -9.40 14.45 -18.58
CA THR A 110 -8.07 14.91 -18.85
C THR A 110 -7.31 14.60 -17.56
N THR A 111 -7.14 13.32 -17.22
CA THR A 111 -6.14 12.90 -16.25
C THR A 111 -4.82 13.15 -16.94
N THR A 112 -4.35 14.39 -16.83
CA THR A 112 -2.97 14.80 -17.02
C THR A 112 -2.05 14.20 -15.96
N GLU A 113 -2.50 13.20 -15.19
CA GLU A 113 -1.68 12.50 -14.22
C GLU A 113 -1.02 11.29 -14.87
N THR A 114 0.28 11.39 -15.08
CA THR A 114 1.14 10.30 -15.53
C THR A 114 0.90 9.05 -14.69
N PRO A 115 0.73 7.86 -15.32
CA PRO A 115 0.65 6.60 -14.59
C PRO A 115 1.84 6.43 -13.64
N LEU A 116 1.56 6.02 -12.40
CA LEU A 116 2.64 5.72 -11.44
C LEU A 116 3.45 4.52 -11.93
N PRO A 117 4.74 4.44 -11.59
CA PRO A 117 5.58 3.32 -11.99
C PRO A 117 5.36 2.08 -11.08
N PRO A 118 5.69 0.86 -11.54
CA PRO A 118 5.32 -0.40 -10.87
C PRO A 118 5.76 -0.54 -9.41
N GLN A 119 6.89 0.04 -9.04
CA GLN A 119 7.39 0.04 -7.67
C GLN A 119 6.47 0.75 -6.67
N CYS A 120 5.45 1.50 -7.13
CA CYS A 120 4.45 2.10 -6.27
C CYS A 120 3.36 1.12 -5.81
N TRP A 121 3.35 -0.11 -6.31
CA TRP A 121 2.47 -1.18 -5.82
C TRP A 121 3.18 -2.54 -5.73
N ASN A 122 4.39 -2.67 -6.26
CA ASN A 122 5.25 -3.84 -6.12
C ASN A 122 6.51 -3.47 -5.32
N TYR A 123 6.39 -3.52 -4.00
CA TYR A 123 7.47 -3.23 -3.06
C TYR A 123 7.35 -4.13 -1.83
N THR A 124 8.43 -4.25 -1.07
CA THR A 124 8.41 -4.89 0.26
C THR A 124 8.23 -3.85 1.34
N LEU A 125 7.32 -4.11 2.28
CA LEU A 125 7.15 -3.28 3.46
C LEU A 125 8.24 -3.58 4.50
N ASN A 126 8.88 -2.54 5.05
CA ASN A 126 9.81 -2.66 6.15
C ASN A 126 9.32 -1.82 7.34
N THR A 127 9.02 -2.51 8.44
CA THR A 127 8.52 -1.92 9.68
C THR A 127 9.48 -2.14 10.86
N ASP A 128 10.74 -2.52 10.56
CA ASP A 128 11.76 -2.76 11.58
C ASP A 128 12.16 -1.45 12.29
N GLY A 129 11.51 -1.20 13.43
CA GLY A 129 11.76 -0.01 14.25
C GLY A 129 13.20 0.12 14.75
N THR A 130 14.01 -0.94 14.68
CA THR A 130 15.42 -0.84 15.05
C THR A 130 16.22 0.08 14.12
N ARG A 131 15.72 0.33 12.89
CA ARG A 131 16.31 1.23 11.87
C ARG A 131 16.02 2.70 12.11
N HIS A 132 15.04 3.01 12.95
CA HIS A 132 14.67 4.38 13.25
C HIS A 132 15.83 5.11 13.94
N VAL A 133 16.06 6.39 13.66
CA VAL A 133 17.18 7.17 14.23
C VAL A 133 17.21 7.21 15.75
N ASN A 134 16.02 7.13 16.38
CA ASN A 134 15.88 7.09 17.84
C ASN A 134 16.10 5.70 18.45
N SER A 135 16.34 4.67 17.64
CA SER A 135 16.62 3.32 18.14
C SER A 135 18.08 3.19 18.57
N SER A 136 18.26 2.80 19.83
CA SER A 136 19.55 2.40 20.43
C SER A 136 19.75 0.89 20.42
N SER A 137 19.03 0.17 19.54
CA SER A 137 19.15 -1.29 19.45
C SER A 137 20.56 -1.72 19.02
N GLY A 138 20.95 -2.93 19.39
CA GLY A 138 22.22 -3.51 18.96
C GLY A 138 22.36 -3.58 17.42
N PRO A 139 23.60 -3.62 16.90
CA PRO A 139 23.86 -3.62 15.47
C PRO A 139 23.28 -4.86 14.78
N LYS A 140 22.59 -4.64 13.66
CA LYS A 140 22.07 -5.64 12.73
C LYS A 140 22.73 -5.47 11.35
N CYS A 141 22.47 -6.42 10.45
CA CYS A 141 23.11 -6.46 9.13
C CYS A 141 22.12 -6.34 7.98
N ASP A 142 22.25 -5.24 7.22
CA ASP A 142 21.50 -5.01 5.98
C ASP A 142 21.91 -5.89 4.79
N PRO A 143 23.16 -6.35 4.63
CA PRO A 143 23.53 -7.23 3.50
C PRO A 143 22.80 -8.58 3.50
N ASN A 144 22.28 -9.01 4.66
CA ASN A 144 21.46 -10.23 4.74
C ASN A 144 19.98 -9.94 4.43
N GLU A 145 19.55 -8.68 4.51
CA GLU A 145 18.16 -8.24 4.29
C GLU A 145 17.93 -7.73 2.86
N PHE A 146 18.97 -7.20 2.19
CA PHE A 146 18.92 -6.71 0.81
C PHE A 146 19.88 -7.50 -0.08
N ALA A 147 19.40 -7.93 -1.24
CA ALA A 147 20.22 -8.67 -2.20
C ALA A 147 21.24 -7.75 -2.92
N TYR A 148 22.18 -8.36 -3.65
CA TYR A 148 23.03 -7.64 -4.61
C TYR A 148 22.20 -6.94 -5.71
N LEU A 149 21.02 -7.48 -6.01
CA LEU A 149 20.03 -6.84 -6.88
C LEU A 149 19.13 -5.91 -6.05
N ALA A 150 18.90 -4.71 -6.57
CA ALA A 150 18.12 -3.70 -5.89
C ALA A 150 16.69 -4.19 -5.62
N LYS A 151 16.22 -4.04 -4.39
CA LYS A 151 14.88 -4.39 -3.94
C LYS A 151 14.10 -3.13 -3.62
N TRP A 152 12.90 -2.99 -4.18
CA TRP A 152 12.01 -1.88 -3.86
C TRP A 152 11.41 -2.07 -2.46
N VAL A 153 11.61 -1.08 -1.60
CA VAL A 153 11.22 -1.10 -0.19
C VAL A 153 10.44 0.15 0.16
N ARG A 154 9.35 0.00 0.92
CA ARG A 154 8.63 1.09 1.58
C ARG A 154 8.85 0.99 3.08
N PHE A 155 9.24 2.08 3.72
CA PHE A 155 9.28 2.16 5.19
C PHE A 155 7.92 2.58 5.74
N SER A 156 7.49 1.97 6.84
CA SER A 156 6.29 2.38 7.57
C SER A 156 6.32 1.96 9.05
N GLY A 157 5.33 2.40 9.81
CA GLY A 157 5.14 1.98 11.20
C GLY A 157 6.31 2.39 12.10
N ALA A 158 6.79 1.45 12.92
CA ALA A 158 7.86 1.72 13.89
C ALA A 158 9.20 2.09 13.24
N ALA A 159 9.43 1.73 11.98
CA ALA A 159 10.62 2.15 11.24
C ALA A 159 10.58 3.64 10.88
N GLY A 160 9.44 4.32 10.94
CA GLY A 160 9.25 5.61 10.31
C GLY A 160 8.84 5.45 8.84
N THR A 161 8.86 6.53 8.07
CA THR A 161 8.31 6.58 6.70
C THR A 161 9.34 6.99 5.65
N LEU A 162 10.47 7.55 6.08
CA LEU A 162 11.51 8.06 5.19
C LEU A 162 12.88 7.50 5.55
N LEU A 163 13.78 7.46 4.56
CA LEU A 163 15.21 7.40 4.88
C LEU A 163 15.64 8.71 5.55
N ALA A 164 16.57 8.61 6.48
CA ALA A 164 17.24 9.79 7.02
C ALA A 164 17.94 10.54 5.88
N THR A 165 17.67 11.85 5.76
CA THR A 165 18.29 12.74 4.75
C THR A 165 19.37 13.65 5.33
N SER A 166 19.68 13.45 6.61
CA SER A 166 20.72 14.16 7.35
C SER A 166 21.63 13.18 8.07
N MET A 167 22.84 13.62 8.38
CA MET A 167 23.86 12.78 9.00
C MET A 167 23.41 12.32 10.39
N ILE A 168 23.53 11.02 10.65
CA ILE A 168 23.24 10.40 11.94
C ILE A 168 24.56 9.98 12.59
N PRO A 169 24.80 10.23 13.89
CA PRO A 169 26.01 9.76 14.57
C PRO A 169 26.16 8.22 14.48
N PRO A 170 27.39 7.68 14.52
CA PRO A 170 27.60 6.24 14.57
C PRO A 170 26.85 5.56 15.73
N ASN A 171 26.62 4.25 15.66
CA ASN A 171 25.95 3.45 16.69
C ASN A 171 24.47 3.78 16.92
N HIS A 172 23.77 4.21 15.86
CA HIS A 172 22.32 4.44 15.86
C HIS A 172 21.64 3.58 14.79
N CYS A 173 20.31 3.52 14.79
CA CYS A 173 19.53 2.78 13.77
C CYS A 173 19.85 1.27 13.74
N GLY A 174 20.35 0.73 14.85
CA GLY A 174 20.83 -0.64 14.93
C GLY A 174 22.00 -0.90 13.97
N ALA A 175 22.93 0.04 13.82
CA ALA A 175 24.12 -0.10 12.98
C ALA A 175 25.34 0.59 13.59
N TYR A 176 26.54 0.09 13.29
CA TYR A 176 27.77 0.83 13.57
C TYR A 176 27.92 2.00 12.60
N TYR A 177 27.69 1.73 11.30
CA TYR A 177 27.81 2.73 10.23
C TYR A 177 26.42 3.16 9.79
N THR A 178 26.10 4.42 10.02
CA THR A 178 24.75 4.94 9.85
C THR A 178 24.56 5.53 8.47
N GLY A 179 23.72 4.89 7.67
CA GLY A 179 23.43 5.26 6.29
C GLY A 179 22.35 6.34 6.21
N TYR A 180 22.66 7.46 5.56
CA TYR A 180 21.71 8.54 5.27
C TYR A 180 21.76 8.93 3.80
N TYR A 181 20.60 9.25 3.22
CA TYR A 181 20.46 9.64 1.82
C TYR A 181 20.89 11.10 1.64
N THR A 182 21.81 11.35 0.70
CA THR A 182 22.34 12.68 0.41
C THR A 182 21.81 13.26 -0.90
N GLY A 183 20.93 12.53 -1.59
CA GLY A 183 20.30 13.00 -2.83
C GLY A 183 19.11 13.92 -2.54
N LEU A 184 18.63 14.58 -3.60
CA LEU A 184 17.36 15.29 -3.54
C LEU A 184 16.21 14.28 -3.59
N MET A 185 15.21 14.46 -2.72
CA MET A 185 14.00 13.65 -2.75
C MET A 185 13.14 14.00 -3.98
N PRO A 186 12.51 13.02 -4.64
CA PRO A 186 11.65 13.28 -5.79
C PRO A 186 10.41 14.07 -5.36
N THR A 187 10.14 15.21 -6.01
CA THR A 187 9.04 16.10 -5.61
C THR A 187 7.76 15.84 -6.39
N GLN A 188 7.86 15.42 -7.66
CA GLN A 188 6.67 15.16 -8.48
C GLN A 188 6.23 13.71 -8.34
N ARG A 189 4.92 13.49 -8.47
CA ARG A 189 4.32 12.17 -8.45
C ARG A 189 4.86 11.32 -9.61
N GLY A 190 5.30 10.11 -9.30
CA GLY A 190 5.84 9.15 -10.27
C GLY A 190 7.32 9.34 -10.58
N ASP A 191 7.91 10.47 -10.18
CA ASP A 191 9.33 10.74 -10.41
C ASP A 191 10.19 9.73 -9.65
N THR A 192 11.23 9.28 -10.34
CA THR A 192 12.28 8.45 -9.78
C THR A 192 13.62 9.15 -9.92
N VAL A 193 14.33 9.31 -8.81
CA VAL A 193 15.64 9.95 -8.77
C VAL A 193 16.66 9.01 -8.14
N THR A 194 17.86 9.01 -8.70
CA THR A 194 18.98 8.24 -8.16
C THR A 194 19.84 9.15 -7.31
N GLY A 195 20.16 8.72 -6.09
CA GLY A 195 21.02 9.47 -5.18
C GLY A 195 21.91 8.57 -4.35
N LYS A 196 22.88 9.20 -3.71
CA LYS A 196 23.88 8.52 -2.90
C LYS A 196 23.38 8.36 -1.48
N VAL A 197 23.64 7.20 -0.88
CA VAL A 197 23.60 7.00 0.57
C VAL A 197 25.04 7.03 1.07
N CYS A 198 25.30 7.87 2.06
CA CYS A 198 26.58 7.93 2.77
C CYS A 198 26.45 7.20 4.11
N TYR A 199 27.45 6.41 4.46
CA TYR A 199 27.54 5.76 5.77
C TYR A 199 28.54 6.52 6.63
N ASN A 200 28.05 7.11 7.70
CA ASN A 200 28.87 7.85 8.66
C ASN A 200 29.62 6.87 9.57
N TRP A 201 30.94 7.08 9.71
CA TRP A 201 31.77 6.34 10.65
C TRP A 201 32.95 7.18 11.15
N ASN A 202 33.15 7.21 12.48
CA ASN A 202 34.16 8.01 13.15
C ASN A 202 34.13 9.49 12.71
N THR A 203 35.23 9.97 12.11
CA THR A 203 35.39 11.34 11.62
C THR A 203 35.05 11.49 10.14
N ASN A 204 34.76 10.38 9.43
CA ASN A 204 34.37 10.41 8.03
C ASN A 204 32.87 10.23 7.89
N THR A 205 32.21 11.34 7.55
CA THR A 205 30.76 11.45 7.38
C THR A 205 30.22 10.61 6.23
N CYS A 206 31.08 10.22 5.28
CA CYS A 206 30.74 9.36 4.16
C CYS A 206 31.88 8.33 3.94
N TYR A 207 32.15 7.54 4.98
CA TYR A 207 33.21 6.53 4.96
C TYR A 207 33.01 5.51 3.84
N MET A 208 31.77 5.09 3.63
CA MET A 208 31.36 4.28 2.50
C MET A 208 30.11 4.87 1.87
N SER A 209 29.79 4.44 0.65
CA SER A 209 28.57 4.85 -0.02
C SER A 209 28.09 3.84 -1.04
N ASN A 210 26.80 3.93 -1.37
CA ASN A 210 26.22 3.28 -2.53
C ASN A 210 25.14 4.18 -3.13
N MET A 211 24.77 3.91 -4.39
CA MET A 211 23.67 4.60 -5.06
C MET A 211 22.38 3.80 -4.85
N ILE A 212 21.27 4.51 -4.67
CA ILE A 212 19.91 3.95 -4.63
C ILE A 212 18.99 4.81 -5.50
N SER A 213 17.86 4.25 -5.90
CA SER A 213 16.77 5.01 -6.53
C SER A 213 15.64 5.24 -5.54
N VAL A 214 15.01 6.40 -5.62
CA VAL A 214 13.86 6.78 -4.79
C VAL A 214 12.73 7.20 -5.71
N THR A 215 11.52 6.71 -5.49
CA THR A 215 10.31 7.10 -6.25
C THR A 215 9.28 7.73 -5.33
N ASN A 216 8.68 8.84 -5.77
CA ASN A 216 7.55 9.47 -5.10
C ASN A 216 6.23 8.87 -5.60
N CYS A 217 5.57 8.05 -4.78
CA CYS A 217 4.32 7.39 -5.11
C CYS A 217 3.09 8.20 -4.67
N LYS A 218 3.20 9.54 -4.63
CA LYS A 218 2.22 10.51 -4.11
C LYS A 218 2.14 10.52 -2.58
N ASP A 219 1.74 9.40 -1.99
CA ASP A 219 1.45 9.33 -0.54
C ASP A 219 2.62 8.76 0.27
N PHE A 220 3.60 8.16 -0.40
CA PHE A 220 4.77 7.55 0.22
C PHE A 220 5.94 7.48 -0.76
N PHE A 221 7.12 7.17 -0.24
CA PHE A 221 8.32 6.91 -1.02
C PHE A 221 8.67 5.43 -1.03
N VAL A 222 9.18 4.96 -2.16
CA VAL A 222 9.79 3.64 -2.27
C VAL A 222 11.24 3.77 -2.70
N TYR A 223 12.07 2.89 -2.17
CA TYR A 223 13.51 2.94 -2.28
C TYR A 223 14.02 1.64 -2.91
N ALA A 224 14.74 1.74 -4.02
CA ALA A 224 15.46 0.61 -4.60
C ALA A 224 16.78 0.43 -3.83
N LEU A 225 16.71 -0.31 -2.73
CA LEU A 225 17.85 -0.53 -1.83
C LEU A 225 18.69 -1.70 -2.32
N VAL A 226 20.00 -1.51 -2.28
CA VAL A 226 21.00 -2.57 -2.49
C VAL A 226 21.63 -2.94 -1.15
N ALA A 227 22.29 -4.10 -1.09
CA ALA A 227 23.13 -4.47 0.05
C ALA A 227 24.08 -3.31 0.42
N SER A 228 24.15 -2.97 1.71
CA SER A 228 25.16 -2.04 2.18
C SER A 228 26.56 -2.65 1.96
N PRO A 229 27.62 -1.84 1.82
CA PRO A 229 28.96 -2.37 1.52
C PRO A 229 29.50 -3.36 2.56
N ASN A 230 28.98 -3.35 3.80
CA ASN A 230 29.34 -4.30 4.83
C ASN A 230 28.22 -4.55 5.86
N CYS A 231 28.33 -5.64 6.63
CA CYS A 231 27.36 -6.03 7.67
C CYS A 231 27.17 -4.96 8.75
N SER A 232 28.19 -4.13 8.98
CA SER A 232 28.18 -3.10 10.02
C SER A 232 27.37 -1.85 9.64
N GLY A 233 26.98 -1.71 8.38
CA GLY A 233 26.23 -0.55 7.89
C GLY A 233 24.76 -0.85 7.62
N ARG A 234 23.86 0.07 8.02
CA ARG A 234 22.43 0.02 7.69
C ARG A 234 21.88 1.36 7.26
N TYR A 235 20.79 1.32 6.50
CA TYR A 235 19.98 2.49 6.19
C TYR A 235 19.18 2.95 7.42
N CYS A 236 19.40 4.19 7.85
CA CYS A 236 18.64 4.85 8.90
C CYS A 236 17.32 5.41 8.38
N THR A 237 16.29 5.39 9.23
CA THR A 237 14.94 5.87 8.90
C THR A 237 14.39 6.86 9.93
N ILE A 238 13.45 7.71 9.50
CA ILE A 238 12.77 8.74 10.31
C ILE A 238 11.25 8.70 10.10
#